data_AF-A0A183KTP2-F1
#
_entry.id   AF-A0A183KTP2-F1
#
_cell.length_a   1.000
_cell.length_b   1.000
_cell.length_c   1.000
_cell.angle_alpha   90.00
_cell.angle_beta   90.00
_cell.angle_gamma   90.00
#
_symmetry.space_group_name_H-M   'P 1'
#
loop_
_entity.id
_entity.type
_entity.pdbx_description
1 polymer ?
#
loop_
_entity_poly.entity_id
_entity_poly.type
_entity_poly.pdbx_seq_one_letter_code
_entity_poly.pdbx_strand_id
1 'polypeptide(L)'
;LQESDVIVSSNDTFVFPSDVLENIAWLEINHNSDKYWPTVFYHGTNNWDMFRMTFYKAGYIFVKQRDEGEELNVLQSWLEECLKQWLDLCILKQLKLLVTFLKRFSSTNKLTISNGHERTGNSSRLLSSCSDLGRLLAARVTQHFIKHKDELSVGLKNYYFDVSNVTTTANQHNTFQSRLVKAFRMWFSLPDHTILLPHLPKDDVLPLVNFLSVVKQHSPTTPVPNILWFHRFLYTHS
;
A
#
# COMPACT_ATOMS: atom_id res chain seq x y z
N LEU A 1 4.20 34.73 16.30
CA LEU A 1 3.28 35.87 16.47
C LEU A 1 2.58 35.68 17.80
N GLN A 2 2.63 36.72 18.63
CA GLN A 2 2.17 36.77 20.04
C GLN A 2 0.79 36.15 20.25
N GLU A 3 0.65 35.41 21.35
CA GLU A 3 -0.62 35.05 21.97
C GLU A 3 -1.45 36.33 22.18
N SER A 4 -2.58 36.43 21.49
CA SER A 4 -3.59 37.45 21.77
C SER A 4 -4.51 36.93 22.88
N ASP A 5 -4.57 37.67 23.98
CA ASP A 5 -5.29 37.42 25.25
C ASP A 5 -6.83 37.30 25.18
N VAL A 6 -7.43 36.87 24.06
CA VAL A 6 -8.90 36.77 23.95
C VAL A 6 -9.33 35.50 23.21
N ILE A 7 -8.84 34.35 23.66
CA ILE A 7 -9.40 33.06 23.25
C ILE A 7 -9.84 32.32 24.51
N VAL A 8 -11.11 32.48 24.88
CA VAL A 8 -11.75 31.65 25.90
C VAL A 8 -12.29 30.42 25.20
N SER A 9 -11.59 29.30 25.33
CA SER A 9 -12.07 27.99 24.87
C SER A 9 -12.64 27.19 26.04
N SER A 10 -13.89 26.71 25.92
CA SER A 10 -14.37 25.56 26.71
C SER A 10 -14.19 24.27 25.89
N ASN A 11 -14.33 23.10 26.52
CA ASN A 11 -13.98 21.80 25.92
C ASN A 11 -14.52 21.56 24.48
N ASP A 12 -15.65 22.17 24.11
CA ASP A 12 -16.28 22.03 22.79
C ASP A 12 -16.72 23.37 22.17
N THR A 13 -16.26 24.51 22.69
CA THR A 13 -16.70 25.83 22.21
C THR A 13 -15.53 26.81 22.13
N PHE A 14 -15.37 27.39 20.95
CA PHE A 14 -14.40 28.44 20.67
C PHE A 14 -15.13 29.78 20.58
N VAL A 15 -14.79 30.71 21.46
CA VAL A 15 -15.28 32.10 21.39
C VAL A 15 -14.32 32.89 20.52
N PHE A 16 -14.79 33.30 19.35
CA PHE A 16 -14.01 34.12 18.42
C PHE A 16 -14.50 35.57 18.41
N PRO A 17 -13.65 36.56 18.69
CA PRO A 17 -14.01 37.97 18.59
C PRO A 17 -14.33 38.33 17.14
N SER A 18 -15.56 38.77 16.88
CA SER A 18 -16.06 39.05 15.53
C SER A 18 -15.43 40.27 14.88
N ASP A 19 -14.82 41.15 15.67
CA ASP A 19 -14.09 42.37 15.31
C ASP A 19 -12.69 42.08 14.71
N VAL A 20 -12.18 40.86 14.87
CA VAL A 20 -10.86 40.45 14.38
C VAL A 20 -10.94 39.71 13.03
N LEU A 21 -12.13 39.22 12.65
CA LEU A 21 -12.36 38.47 11.41
C LEU A 21 -11.86 39.22 10.16
N GLU A 22 -12.14 40.53 10.06
CA GLU A 22 -11.78 41.32 8.87
C GLU A 22 -10.28 41.62 8.77
N ASN A 23 -9.50 41.35 9.84
CA ASN A 23 -8.10 41.70 9.95
C ASN A 23 -7.15 40.48 9.89
N ILE A 24 -7.68 39.26 9.82
CA ILE A 24 -6.87 38.04 9.76
C ILE A 24 -6.72 37.52 8.33
N ALA A 25 -5.50 37.10 7.98
CA ALA A 25 -5.21 36.54 6.66
C ALA A 25 -5.76 35.12 6.50
N TRP A 26 -5.86 34.37 7.59
CA TRP A 26 -6.41 33.03 7.63
C TRP A 26 -6.81 32.64 9.07
N LEU A 27 -7.64 31.61 9.17
CA LEU A 27 -8.04 30.96 10.41
C LEU A 27 -7.85 29.45 10.27
N GLU A 28 -7.20 28.81 11.23
CA GLU A 28 -7.19 27.36 11.36
C GLU A 28 -7.95 26.95 12.61
N ILE A 29 -8.93 26.09 12.43
CA ILE A 29 -9.71 25.48 13.50
C ILE A 29 -9.13 24.08 13.75
N ASN A 30 -9.07 23.67 15.02
CA ASN A 30 -8.54 22.37 15.45
C ASN A 30 -7.05 22.16 15.16
N HIS A 31 -6.26 23.23 15.13
CA HIS A 31 -4.81 23.15 15.02
C HIS A 31 -4.26 22.22 16.12
N ASN A 32 -3.43 21.25 15.73
CA ASN A 32 -2.87 20.22 16.62
C ASN A 32 -3.91 19.43 17.45
N SER A 33 -5.18 19.40 17.07
CA SER A 33 -6.18 18.58 17.75
C SER A 33 -5.96 17.10 17.43
N ASP A 34 -5.84 16.28 18.47
CA ASP A 34 -5.83 14.81 18.34
C ASP A 34 -7.23 14.23 18.09
N LYS A 35 -8.29 15.04 18.27
CA LYS A 35 -9.69 14.61 18.17
C LYS A 35 -10.37 15.03 16.87
N TYR A 36 -9.97 16.13 16.25
CA TYR A 36 -10.64 16.69 15.08
C TYR A 36 -9.64 16.98 13.95
N TRP A 37 -10.11 16.93 12.70
CA TRP A 37 -9.30 17.31 11.55
C TRP A 37 -9.09 18.83 11.51
N PRO A 38 -7.85 19.32 11.25
CA PRO A 38 -7.61 20.74 11.10
C PRO A 38 -8.33 21.26 9.86
N THR A 39 -8.99 22.41 9.98
CA THR A 39 -9.70 23.07 8.87
C THR A 39 -9.20 24.49 8.74
N VAL A 40 -8.70 24.84 7.56
CA VAL A 40 -8.10 26.16 7.30
C VAL A 40 -9.00 26.97 6.37
N PHE A 41 -9.27 28.22 6.75
CA PHE A 41 -10.00 29.21 5.97
C PHE A 41 -9.06 30.37 5.63
N TYR A 42 -8.83 30.60 4.35
CA TYR A 42 -8.00 31.71 3.87
C TYR A 42 -8.86 32.89 3.46
N HIS A 43 -8.51 34.09 3.93
CA HIS A 43 -9.25 35.30 3.63
C HIS A 43 -9.37 35.54 2.12
N GLY A 44 -10.57 35.93 1.65
CA GLY A 44 -10.85 36.18 0.24
C GLY A 44 -11.13 34.95 -0.63
N THR A 45 -11.30 33.77 -0.02
CA THR A 45 -11.73 32.55 -0.72
C THR A 45 -13.23 32.28 -0.52
N ASN A 46 -13.86 31.51 -1.41
CA ASN A 46 -15.25 31.08 -1.23
C ASN A 46 -15.48 30.36 0.11
N ASN A 47 -14.48 29.61 0.59
CA ASN A 47 -14.53 28.93 1.89
C ASN A 47 -14.56 29.94 3.05
N TRP A 48 -13.87 31.06 2.92
CA TRP A 48 -13.90 32.16 3.88
C TRP A 48 -15.24 32.88 3.91
N ASP A 49 -15.83 33.17 2.75
CA ASP A 49 -17.17 33.78 2.69
C ASP A 49 -18.23 32.86 3.29
N MET A 50 -18.12 31.55 3.02
CA MET A 50 -18.99 30.54 3.62
C MET A 50 -18.79 30.42 5.13
N PHE A 51 -17.54 30.45 5.61
CA PHE A 51 -17.22 30.51 7.03
C PHE A 51 -17.83 31.75 7.68
N ARG A 52 -17.58 32.94 7.11
CA ARG A 52 -18.11 34.22 7.58
C ARG A 52 -19.63 34.19 7.67
N MET A 53 -20.29 33.75 6.59
CA MET A 53 -21.74 33.65 6.55
C MET A 53 -22.29 32.68 7.61
N THR A 54 -21.66 31.51 7.77
CA THR A 54 -22.08 30.50 8.74
C THR A 54 -21.85 30.97 10.17
N PHE A 55 -20.71 31.59 10.44
CA PHE A 55 -20.36 32.17 11.73
C PHE A 55 -21.37 33.25 12.15
N TYR A 56 -21.69 34.20 11.26
CA TYR A 56 -22.63 35.28 11.59
C TYR A 56 -24.10 34.83 11.60
N LYS A 57 -24.51 33.86 10.77
CA LYS A 57 -25.92 33.45 10.66
C LYS A 57 -26.29 32.30 11.61
N ALA A 58 -25.41 31.32 11.76
CA ALA A 58 -25.69 30.10 12.51
C ALA A 58 -24.99 30.08 13.89
N GLY A 59 -23.86 30.78 14.03
CA GLY A 59 -23.10 30.82 15.29
C GLY A 59 -22.36 29.52 15.64
N TYR A 60 -22.36 28.53 14.74
CA TYR A 60 -21.63 27.27 14.91
C TYR A 60 -21.08 26.77 13.58
N ILE A 61 -20.05 25.92 13.63
CA ILE A 61 -19.44 25.27 12.46
C ILE A 61 -19.26 23.79 12.78
N PHE A 62 -19.57 22.92 11.82
CA PHE A 62 -19.30 21.50 11.95
C PHE A 62 -17.83 21.20 11.68
N VAL A 63 -17.22 20.43 12.56
CA VAL A 63 -15.85 19.94 12.40
C VAL A 63 -15.87 18.41 12.30
N LYS A 64 -15.02 17.84 11.44
CA LYS A 64 -14.93 16.39 11.28
C LYS A 64 -14.09 15.82 12.43
N GLN A 65 -14.70 14.96 13.26
CA GLN A 65 -13.97 14.17 14.24
C GLN A 65 -13.02 13.21 13.52
N ARG A 66 -11.81 13.04 14.05
CA ARG A 66 -10.90 12.00 13.59
C ARG A 66 -11.44 10.67 14.09
N ASP A 67 -11.70 9.79 13.13
CA ASP A 67 -11.87 8.37 13.42
C ASP A 67 -10.79 7.62 12.63
N GLU A 68 -9.56 7.71 13.14
CA GLU A 68 -8.43 6.96 12.59
C GLU A 68 -8.71 5.45 12.62
N GLY A 69 -9.52 4.99 13.59
CA GLY A 69 -9.98 3.61 13.68
C GLY A 69 -10.84 3.21 12.49
N GLU A 70 -11.87 3.99 12.17
CA GLU A 70 -12.76 3.76 11.02
C GLU A 70 -11.99 3.80 9.70
N GLU A 71 -11.16 4.83 9.47
CA GLU A 71 -10.40 4.97 8.22
C GLU A 71 -9.42 3.80 8.01
N LEU A 72 -8.74 3.36 9.07
CA LEU A 72 -7.89 2.17 9.03
C LEU A 72 -8.70 0.87 8.85
N ASN A 73 -9.86 0.75 9.49
CA ASN A 73 -10.74 -0.42 9.35
C ASN A 73 -11.30 -0.53 7.94
N VAL A 74 -11.68 0.58 7.31
CA VAL A 74 -12.13 0.63 5.91
C VAL A 74 -11.00 0.19 4.99
N LEU A 75 -9.79 0.73 5.17
CA LEU A 75 -8.63 0.33 4.38
C LEU A 75 -8.32 -1.16 4.57
N GLN A 76 -8.34 -1.65 5.81
CA GLN A 76 -8.09 -3.06 6.11
C GLN A 76 -9.14 -3.97 5.46
N SER A 77 -10.42 -3.61 5.57
CA SER A 77 -11.53 -4.37 4.96
C SER A 77 -11.41 -4.42 3.44
N TRP A 78 -11.08 -3.28 2.81
CA TRP A 78 -10.83 -3.20 1.38
C TRP A 78 -9.65 -4.08 0.94
N LEU A 79 -8.56 -4.08 1.72
CA LEU A 79 -7.39 -4.92 1.44
C LEU A 79 -7.69 -6.41 1.60
N GLU A 80 -8.44 -6.80 2.64
CA GLU A 80 -8.91 -8.17 2.84
C GLU A 80 -9.76 -8.63 1.65
N GLU A 81 -10.66 -7.78 1.15
CA GLU A 81 -11.49 -8.09 -0.01
C GLU A 81 -10.67 -8.22 -1.31
N CYS A 82 -9.70 -7.33 -1.53
CA CYS A 82 -8.76 -7.45 -2.66
C CYS A 82 -7.95 -8.75 -2.59
N LEU A 83 -7.53 -9.15 -1.38
CA LEU A 83 -6.77 -10.39 -1.18
C LEU A 83 -7.62 -11.65 -1.46
N LYS A 84 -8.95 -11.62 -1.29
CA LYS A 84 -9.81 -12.73 -1.74
C LYS A 84 -9.78 -12.92 -3.25
N GLN A 85 -9.57 -11.82 -3.99
CA GLN A 85 -9.56 -11.79 -5.45
C GLN A 85 -8.13 -11.68 -6.02
N TRP A 86 -7.11 -12.13 -5.27
CA TRP A 86 -5.70 -12.00 -5.63
C TRP A 86 -5.28 -12.62 -6.98
N LEU A 87 -6.09 -13.51 -7.56
CA LEU A 87 -5.88 -14.08 -8.90
C LEU A 87 -6.50 -13.26 -10.03
N ASP A 88 -7.23 -12.19 -9.71
CA ASP A 88 -7.61 -11.18 -10.69
C ASP A 88 -6.38 -10.32 -11.00
N LEU A 89 -5.97 -10.30 -12.26
CA LEU A 89 -4.75 -9.61 -12.68
C LEU A 89 -4.84 -8.09 -12.55
N CYS A 90 -6.04 -7.51 -12.64
CA CYS A 90 -6.24 -6.07 -12.44
C CYS A 90 -6.05 -5.72 -10.97
N ILE A 91 -6.68 -6.46 -10.06
CA ILE A 91 -6.56 -6.27 -8.61
C ILE A 91 -5.10 -6.49 -8.18
N LEU A 92 -4.48 -7.58 -8.63
CA LEU A 92 -3.10 -7.90 -8.27
C LEU A 92 -2.10 -6.84 -8.78
N LYS A 93 -2.35 -6.22 -9.95
CA LYS A 93 -1.55 -5.09 -10.45
C LYS A 93 -1.65 -3.89 -9.52
N GLN A 94 -2.86 -3.55 -9.06
CA GLN A 94 -3.07 -2.45 -8.13
C GLN A 94 -2.40 -2.72 -6.78
N LEU A 95 -2.52 -3.94 -6.25
CA LEU A 95 -1.82 -4.33 -5.02
C LEU A 95 -0.29 -4.21 -5.19
N LYS A 96 0.25 -4.59 -6.34
CA LYS A 96 1.69 -4.47 -6.61
C LYS A 96 2.14 -3.01 -6.71
N LEU A 97 1.36 -2.17 -7.37
CA LEU A 97 1.63 -0.72 -7.45
C LEU A 97 1.56 -0.09 -6.07
N LEU A 98 0.57 -0.45 -5.25
CA LEU A 98 0.44 0.01 -3.88
C LEU A 98 1.65 -0.39 -3.03
N VAL A 99 2.07 -1.66 -3.07
CA VAL A 99 3.28 -2.12 -2.37
C VAL A 99 4.52 -1.37 -2.85
N THR A 100 4.65 -1.13 -4.15
CA THR A 100 5.78 -0.38 -4.72
C THR A 100 5.77 1.07 -4.28
N PHE A 101 4.61 1.70 -4.26
CA PHE A 101 4.39 3.06 -3.76
C PHE A 101 4.74 3.17 -2.27
N LEU A 102 4.17 2.30 -1.43
CA LEU A 102 4.43 2.26 0.02
C LEU A 102 5.90 1.98 0.34
N LYS A 103 6.58 1.18 -0.47
CA LYS A 103 8.03 0.95 -0.32
C LYS A 103 8.85 2.19 -0.69
N ARG A 104 8.49 2.90 -1.76
CA ARG A 104 9.19 4.11 -2.22
C ARG A 104 8.98 5.28 -1.25
N PHE A 105 7.77 5.41 -0.71
CA PHE A 105 7.39 6.47 0.23
C PHE A 105 7.30 5.94 1.66
N SER A 106 8.08 4.90 1.96
CA SER A 106 8.31 4.42 3.31
C SER A 106 8.72 5.62 4.16
N SER A 107 7.80 6.09 5.00
CA SER A 107 7.93 7.31 5.78
C SER A 107 9.28 7.29 6.52
N THR A 108 10.25 8.03 5.98
CA THR A 108 11.51 8.36 6.66
C THR A 108 11.29 9.49 7.67
N ASN A 109 10.03 9.76 8.00
CA ASN A 109 9.67 10.57 9.13
C ASN A 109 9.94 9.74 10.37
N LYS A 110 11.16 9.86 10.91
CA LYS A 110 11.35 9.88 12.35
C LYS A 110 10.42 10.96 12.89
N LEU A 111 9.17 10.60 13.16
CA LEU A 111 8.36 11.34 14.11
C LEU A 111 9.11 11.12 15.43
N THR A 112 9.99 12.05 15.78
CA THR A 112 10.44 12.23 17.15
C THR A 112 9.19 12.61 17.94
N ILE A 113 8.41 11.59 18.31
CA ILE A 113 7.37 11.72 19.32
C ILE A 113 8.15 12.07 20.59
N SER A 114 8.06 13.32 21.00
CA SER A 114 8.57 13.75 22.30
C SER A 114 7.94 12.86 23.35
N ASN A 115 8.79 12.27 24.21
CA ASN A 115 8.38 11.46 25.35
C ASN A 115 7.23 12.13 26.11
N GLY A 116 6.07 11.50 26.10
CA GLY A 116 4.86 11.98 26.76
C GLY A 116 3.84 10.86 26.90
N HIS A 117 4.00 10.09 27.97
CA HIS A 117 3.08 9.08 28.50
C HIS A 117 3.00 7.70 27.82
N GLU A 118 3.55 6.74 28.56
CA GLU A 118 3.25 5.32 28.50
C GLU A 118 1.74 5.08 28.51
N ARG A 119 1.19 4.56 27.41
CA ARG A 119 -0.08 3.84 27.42
C ARG A 119 0.22 2.35 27.34
N THR A 120 0.34 1.74 28.50
CA THR A 120 0.14 0.31 28.73
C THR A 120 -1.35 0.01 28.53
N GLY A 121 -1.70 -0.65 27.43
CA GLY A 121 -3.09 -1.08 27.21
C GLY A 121 -3.36 -1.63 25.80
N ASN A 122 -3.30 -2.96 25.68
CA ASN A 122 -3.80 -3.81 24.60
C ASN A 122 -3.27 -3.59 23.17
N SER A 123 -2.32 -4.46 22.85
CA SER A 123 -1.87 -4.88 21.52
C SER A 123 -3.02 -5.28 20.59
N SER A 124 -3.67 -4.31 19.95
CA SER A 124 -4.08 -4.49 18.56
C SER A 124 -2.88 -4.11 17.70
N ARG A 125 -2.56 -4.93 16.69
CA ARG A 125 -1.43 -4.69 15.76
C ARG A 125 -1.74 -3.47 14.91
N LEU A 126 -1.65 -2.29 15.50
CA LEU A 126 -1.65 -1.02 14.78
C LEU A 126 -0.47 -1.09 13.80
N LEU A 127 -0.77 -0.99 12.52
CA LEU A 127 0.20 -0.83 11.45
C LEU A 127 0.95 0.48 11.71
N SER A 128 2.01 0.42 12.51
CA SER A 128 2.71 1.59 13.03
C SER A 128 3.44 2.40 11.96
N SER A 129 3.45 1.93 10.70
CA SER A 129 3.95 2.69 9.57
C SER A 129 3.38 2.23 8.22
N CYS A 130 3.37 3.13 7.24
CA CYS A 130 3.08 2.80 5.83
C CYS A 130 4.03 1.71 5.28
N SER A 131 5.26 1.65 5.81
CA SER A 131 6.25 0.62 5.43
C SER A 131 5.86 -0.78 5.92
N ASP A 132 5.23 -0.87 7.10
CA ASP A 132 4.72 -2.12 7.65
C ASP A 132 3.55 -2.67 6.83
N LEU A 133 2.68 -1.78 6.34
CA LEU A 133 1.58 -2.16 5.47
C LEU A 133 2.08 -2.74 4.14
N GLY A 134 3.02 -2.06 3.47
CA GLY A 134 3.58 -2.54 2.21
C GLY A 134 4.24 -3.92 2.36
N ARG A 135 4.99 -4.12 3.44
CA ARG A 135 5.61 -5.41 3.77
C ARG A 135 4.58 -6.49 4.08
N LEU A 136 3.55 -6.18 4.87
CA LEU A 136 2.49 -7.12 5.24
C LEU A 136 1.71 -7.57 4.01
N LEU A 137 1.32 -6.65 3.13
CA LEU A 137 0.62 -6.94 1.89
C LEU A 137 1.46 -7.83 0.99
N ALA A 138 2.74 -7.50 0.82
CA ALA A 138 3.64 -8.32 0.02
C ALA A 138 3.78 -9.73 0.57
N ALA A 139 3.89 -9.87 1.89
CA ALA A 139 3.96 -11.16 2.57
C ALA A 139 2.67 -11.98 2.36
N ARG A 140 1.49 -11.38 2.54
CA ARG A 140 0.20 -12.07 2.37
C ARG A 140 -0.03 -12.55 0.94
N VAL A 141 0.22 -11.70 -0.06
CA VAL A 141 0.13 -12.11 -1.48
C VAL A 141 1.13 -13.24 -1.77
N THR A 142 2.35 -13.14 -1.25
CA THR A 142 3.36 -14.20 -1.42
C THR A 142 2.95 -15.50 -0.74
N GLN A 143 2.31 -15.45 0.44
CA GLN A 143 1.79 -16.63 1.13
C GLN A 143 0.73 -17.37 0.32
N HIS A 144 -0.13 -16.66 -0.43
CA HIS A 144 -1.05 -17.33 -1.35
C HIS A 144 -0.32 -18.16 -2.41
N PHE A 145 0.75 -17.64 -3.01
CA PHE A 145 1.57 -18.41 -3.95
C PHE A 145 2.25 -19.61 -3.28
N ILE A 146 2.77 -19.45 -2.06
CA ILE A 146 3.37 -20.56 -1.30
C ILE A 146 2.34 -21.65 -1.01
N LYS A 147 1.10 -21.29 -0.66
CA LYS A 147 0.02 -22.26 -0.41
C LYS A 147 -0.29 -23.12 -1.64
N HIS A 148 -0.09 -22.58 -2.84
CA HIS A 148 -0.33 -23.27 -4.11
C HIS A 148 0.98 -23.68 -4.80
N LYS A 149 2.05 -23.91 -4.02
CA LYS A 149 3.40 -24.14 -4.55
C LYS A 149 3.47 -25.28 -5.55
N ASP A 150 2.89 -26.44 -5.26
CA ASP A 150 3.06 -27.62 -6.11
C ASP A 150 2.45 -27.39 -7.50
N GLU A 151 1.22 -26.89 -7.54
CA GLU A 151 0.53 -26.58 -8.78
C GLU A 151 1.21 -25.46 -9.56
N LEU A 152 1.66 -24.41 -8.86
CA LEU A 152 2.41 -23.31 -9.45
C LEU A 152 3.75 -23.78 -10.02
N SER A 153 4.47 -24.66 -9.32
CA SER A 153 5.78 -25.17 -9.75
C SER A 153 5.66 -25.98 -11.03
N VAL A 154 4.66 -26.86 -11.11
CA VAL A 154 4.34 -27.59 -12.35
C VAL A 154 3.96 -26.62 -13.47
N GLY A 155 3.10 -25.63 -13.19
CA GLY A 155 2.68 -24.64 -14.17
C GLY A 155 3.85 -23.80 -14.71
N LEU A 156 4.78 -23.39 -13.83
CA LEU A 156 5.97 -22.64 -14.21
C LEU A 156 6.93 -23.48 -15.05
N LYS A 157 7.15 -24.76 -14.71
CA LYS A 157 7.97 -25.67 -15.51
C LYS A 157 7.40 -25.85 -16.91
N ASN A 158 6.09 -26.07 -17.01
CA ASN A 158 5.42 -26.19 -18.30
C ASN A 158 5.54 -24.88 -19.10
N TYR A 159 5.36 -23.73 -18.45
CA TYR A 159 5.47 -22.42 -19.09
C TYR A 159 6.88 -22.08 -19.58
N TYR A 160 7.93 -22.38 -18.80
CA TYR A 160 9.30 -21.99 -19.13
C TYR A 160 10.08 -23.05 -19.92
N PHE A 161 9.70 -24.33 -19.89
CA PHE A 161 10.47 -25.43 -20.51
C PHE A 161 9.72 -26.26 -21.55
N ASP A 162 8.40 -26.14 -21.67
CA ASP A 162 7.60 -26.95 -22.59
C ASP A 162 6.88 -26.11 -23.64
N VAL A 163 7.63 -25.78 -24.71
CA VAL A 163 7.17 -24.99 -25.87
C VAL A 163 5.89 -25.55 -26.49
N SER A 164 5.68 -26.87 -26.45
CA SER A 164 4.50 -27.53 -27.02
C SER A 164 3.23 -27.26 -26.22
N ASN A 165 3.37 -27.00 -24.91
CA ASN A 165 2.27 -26.70 -24.00
C ASN A 165 2.06 -25.20 -23.78
N VAL A 166 3.06 -24.33 -23.98
CA VAL A 166 2.91 -22.86 -23.79
C VAL A 166 1.82 -22.28 -24.69
N THR A 167 1.76 -22.72 -25.95
CA THR A 167 0.74 -22.28 -26.92
C THR A 167 -0.67 -22.75 -26.54
N THR A 168 -0.79 -23.90 -25.89
CA THR A 168 -2.06 -24.63 -25.72
C THR A 168 -2.67 -24.46 -24.32
N THR A 169 -1.87 -24.37 -23.25
CA THR A 169 -2.38 -24.39 -21.86
C THR A 169 -2.16 -23.09 -21.09
N ALA A 170 -1.02 -22.40 -21.28
CA ALA A 170 -0.73 -21.18 -20.53
C ALA A 170 -1.38 -19.92 -21.12
N ASN A 171 -1.53 -19.84 -22.44
CA ASN A 171 -2.14 -18.68 -23.10
C ASN A 171 -3.62 -18.86 -23.47
N GLN A 172 -4.08 -20.09 -23.74
CA GLN A 172 -5.42 -20.33 -24.29
C GLN A 172 -6.48 -20.81 -23.27
N HIS A 173 -6.11 -21.51 -22.20
CA HIS A 173 -7.09 -22.00 -21.22
C HIS A 173 -7.07 -21.17 -19.92
N ASN A 174 -8.24 -20.71 -19.48
CA ASN A 174 -8.45 -19.99 -18.21
C ASN A 174 -8.50 -20.95 -17.01
N THR A 175 -7.59 -21.94 -16.96
CA THR A 175 -7.48 -22.87 -15.82
C THR A 175 -6.91 -22.16 -14.60
N PHE A 176 -7.15 -22.72 -13.41
CA PHE A 176 -6.59 -22.21 -12.16
C PHE A 176 -5.05 -22.13 -12.21
N GLN A 177 -4.38 -23.20 -12.67
CA GLN A 177 -2.92 -23.21 -12.89
C GLN A 177 -2.43 -22.12 -13.85
N SER A 178 -3.11 -21.90 -14.98
CA SER A 178 -2.75 -20.84 -15.95
C SER A 178 -2.85 -19.44 -15.32
N ARG A 179 -3.92 -19.20 -14.55
CA ARG A 179 -4.10 -17.95 -13.79
C ARG A 179 -3.03 -17.77 -12.72
N LEU A 180 -2.67 -18.84 -11.99
CA LEU A 180 -1.59 -18.84 -11.00
C LEU A 180 -0.26 -18.42 -11.62
N VAL A 181 0.13 -19.01 -12.74
CA VAL A 181 1.40 -18.70 -13.43
C VAL A 181 1.41 -17.25 -13.92
N LYS A 182 0.32 -16.77 -14.53
CA LYS A 182 0.19 -15.37 -14.98
C LYS A 182 0.28 -14.39 -13.80
N ALA A 183 -0.45 -14.66 -12.72
CA ALA A 183 -0.44 -13.87 -11.51
C ALA A 183 0.96 -13.82 -10.87
N PHE A 184 1.63 -14.97 -10.76
CA PHE A 184 2.97 -15.08 -10.17
C PHE A 184 4.00 -14.27 -10.97
N ARG A 185 4.06 -14.49 -12.28
CA ARG A 185 4.97 -13.75 -13.16
C ARG A 185 4.73 -12.25 -13.09
N MET A 186 3.46 -11.83 -13.09
CA MET A 186 3.12 -10.43 -12.97
C MET A 186 3.51 -9.86 -11.61
N TRP A 187 3.22 -10.54 -10.50
CA TRP A 187 3.57 -10.08 -9.15
C TRP A 187 5.09 -9.90 -8.99
N PHE A 188 5.87 -10.90 -9.42
CA PHE A 188 7.32 -10.91 -9.28
C PHE A 188 8.08 -10.19 -10.41
N SER A 189 7.41 -9.56 -11.38
CA SER A 189 8.05 -8.92 -12.55
C SER A 189 9.01 -9.87 -13.29
N LEU A 190 8.58 -11.11 -13.52
CA LEU A 190 9.44 -12.09 -14.18
C LEU A 190 9.42 -11.91 -15.69
N PRO A 191 10.56 -12.11 -16.38
CA PRO A 191 10.61 -12.09 -17.83
C PRO A 191 9.75 -13.18 -18.47
N ASP A 192 9.58 -13.06 -19.78
CA ASP A 192 8.84 -14.04 -20.56
C ASP A 192 9.66 -15.30 -20.85
N HIS A 193 8.98 -16.42 -21.07
CA HIS A 193 9.64 -17.68 -21.43
C HIS A 193 10.48 -17.51 -22.70
N THR A 194 10.05 -16.69 -23.66
CA THR A 194 10.82 -16.41 -24.88
C THR A 194 12.20 -15.82 -24.61
N ILE A 195 12.35 -15.07 -23.51
CA ILE A 195 13.61 -14.46 -23.10
C ILE A 195 14.48 -15.47 -22.36
N LEU A 196 13.90 -16.30 -21.49
CA LEU A 196 14.67 -17.17 -20.59
C LEU A 196 14.88 -18.60 -21.10
N LEU A 197 13.99 -19.14 -21.92
CA LEU A 197 14.05 -20.51 -22.44
C LEU A 197 15.40 -20.87 -23.09
N PRO A 198 16.04 -19.99 -23.90
CA PRO A 198 17.34 -20.32 -24.50
C PRO A 198 18.49 -20.40 -23.49
N HIS A 199 18.28 -19.92 -22.27
CA HIS A 199 19.33 -19.70 -21.28
C HIS A 199 19.13 -20.50 -19.99
N LEU A 200 17.97 -21.14 -19.81
CA LEU A 200 17.68 -22.00 -18.67
C LEU A 200 17.71 -23.48 -19.08
N PRO A 201 18.53 -24.32 -18.44
CA PRO A 201 18.52 -25.75 -18.66
C PRO A 201 17.23 -26.37 -18.13
N LYS A 202 16.67 -27.28 -18.93
CA LYS A 202 15.44 -28.00 -18.67
C LYS A 202 15.62 -29.11 -17.63
N ASP A 203 16.76 -29.80 -17.68
CA ASP A 203 16.98 -31.05 -16.95
C ASP A 203 17.90 -30.91 -15.73
N ASP A 204 18.73 -29.85 -15.68
CA ASP A 204 19.67 -29.61 -14.58
C ASP A 204 19.26 -28.41 -13.71
N VAL A 205 19.27 -28.60 -12.38
CA VAL A 205 19.12 -27.49 -11.43
C VAL A 205 20.39 -26.63 -11.52
N LEU A 206 20.28 -25.45 -12.13
CA LEU A 206 21.36 -24.47 -12.09
C LEU A 206 21.69 -24.14 -10.63
N PRO A 207 22.99 -24.11 -10.26
CA PRO A 207 23.44 -23.47 -9.04
C PRO A 207 22.85 -22.05 -8.96
N LEU A 208 22.35 -21.67 -7.78
CA LEU A 208 21.61 -20.41 -7.58
C LEU A 208 22.36 -19.19 -8.13
N VAL A 209 23.68 -19.15 -7.98
CA VAL A 209 24.54 -18.06 -8.47
C VAL A 209 24.48 -17.95 -10.00
N ASN A 210 24.55 -19.07 -10.71
CA ASN A 210 24.48 -19.11 -12.16
C ASN A 210 23.09 -18.70 -12.65
N PHE A 211 22.04 -19.18 -11.97
CA PHE A 211 20.66 -18.79 -12.28
C PHE A 211 20.42 -17.28 -12.10
N LEU A 212 20.89 -16.71 -10.98
CA LEU A 212 20.80 -15.27 -10.72
C LEU A 212 21.52 -14.46 -11.80
N SER A 213 22.73 -14.89 -12.21
CA SER A 213 23.52 -14.23 -13.25
C SER A 213 22.78 -14.20 -14.59
N VAL A 214 22.29 -15.36 -15.04
CA VAL A 214 21.55 -15.48 -16.31
C VAL A 214 20.30 -14.59 -16.30
N VAL A 215 19.45 -14.70 -15.28
CA VAL A 215 18.22 -13.91 -15.23
C VAL A 215 18.53 -12.42 -15.13
N LYS A 216 19.56 -12.00 -14.38
CA LYS A 216 19.95 -10.59 -14.29
C LYS A 216 20.51 -10.02 -15.58
N GLN A 217 21.26 -10.81 -16.34
CA GLN A 217 21.79 -10.40 -17.64
C GLN A 217 20.66 -10.07 -18.63
N HIS A 218 19.59 -10.88 -18.64
CA HIS A 218 18.47 -10.70 -19.56
C HIS A 218 17.31 -9.88 -18.97
N SER A 219 17.31 -9.59 -17.67
CA SER A 219 16.26 -8.85 -16.95
C SER A 219 16.84 -8.02 -15.80
N PRO A 220 17.58 -6.95 -16.09
CA PRO A 220 18.33 -6.19 -15.08
C PRO A 220 17.42 -5.53 -14.04
N THR A 221 16.20 -5.14 -14.45
CA THR A 221 15.21 -4.44 -13.63
C THR A 221 14.46 -5.34 -12.65
N THR A 222 14.47 -6.67 -12.84
CA THR A 222 13.80 -7.60 -11.92
C THR A 222 14.55 -7.67 -10.59
N PRO A 223 13.92 -7.35 -9.44
CA PRO A 223 14.60 -7.37 -8.14
C PRO A 223 15.15 -8.75 -7.80
N VAL A 224 16.36 -8.82 -7.20
CA VAL A 224 16.99 -10.09 -6.79
C VAL A 224 16.06 -10.97 -5.93
N PRO A 225 15.31 -10.45 -4.93
CA PRO A 225 14.37 -11.27 -4.15
C PRO A 225 13.32 -11.97 -5.00
N ASN A 226 12.90 -11.36 -6.11
CA ASN A 226 11.90 -11.95 -7.01
C ASN A 226 12.49 -13.09 -7.82
N ILE A 227 13.77 -12.97 -8.22
CA ILE A 227 14.50 -14.04 -8.92
C ILE A 227 14.74 -15.23 -7.97
N LEU A 228 15.01 -14.98 -6.69
CA LEU A 228 15.12 -16.03 -5.67
C LEU A 228 13.81 -16.81 -5.52
N TRP A 229 12.67 -16.11 -5.45
CA TRP A 229 11.37 -16.77 -5.45
C TRP A 229 11.16 -17.58 -6.72
N PHE A 230 11.49 -17.02 -7.88
CA PHE A 230 11.38 -17.75 -9.14
C PHE A 230 12.21 -19.03 -9.15
N HIS A 231 13.48 -19.00 -8.73
CA HIS A 231 14.32 -20.21 -8.60
C HIS A 231 13.67 -21.24 -7.67
N ARG A 232 13.16 -20.79 -6.52
CA ARG A 232 12.53 -21.66 -5.53
C ARG A 232 11.31 -22.39 -6.10
N PHE A 233 10.41 -21.70 -6.77
CA PHE A 233 9.23 -22.32 -7.38
C PHE A 233 9.55 -23.10 -8.67
N LEU A 234 10.64 -22.78 -9.36
CA LEU A 234 11.00 -23.48 -10.60
C LEU A 234 11.77 -24.78 -10.35
N TYR A 235 12.68 -24.81 -9.37
CA TYR A 235 13.62 -25.93 -9.19
C TYR A 235 13.57 -26.61 -7.81
N THR A 236 13.14 -25.94 -6.74
CA THR A 236 13.18 -26.54 -5.40
C THR A 236 11.87 -27.26 -5.05
N HIS A 237 11.88 -28.58 -5.21
CA HIS A 237 10.83 -29.49 -4.72
C HIS A 237 11.06 -29.82 -3.22
N SER A 238 10.89 -28.82 -2.35
CA SER A 238 10.84 -29.02 -0.89
C SER A 238 10.06 -27.93 -0.15
#